data_AF-A0A139X723-F1
#
_entry.id   AF-A0A139X723-F1
#
_cell.length_a   1.000
_cell.length_b   1.000
_cell.length_c   1.000
_cell.angle_alpha   90.00
_cell.angle_beta   90.00
_cell.angle_gamma   90.00
#
_symmetry.space_group_name_H-M   'P 1'
#
loop_
_entity.id
_entity.type
_entity.pdbx_description
1 polymer ?
#
loop_
_entity_poly.entity_id
_entity_poly.type
_entity_poly.pdbx_seq_one_letter_code
_entity_poly.pdbx_strand_id
1 'polypeptide(L)'
;MQGKFHTTVEDKEGMYYSELFKQGVEYDKAAIAAKILASGKPDEDLTHGEIELVNEVCSEWLAKHKRYKHLNSFLGKYKRVSVHLPDR
;
A
#
# COMPACT_ATOMS: atom_id res chain seq x y z
N MET A 1 1.84 26.96 12.85
CA MET A 1 2.58 26.81 11.58
C MET A 1 1.94 25.69 10.79
N GLN A 2 1.15 26.00 9.76
CA GLN A 2 0.63 24.98 8.85
C GLN A 2 1.78 24.62 7.90
N GLY A 3 2.49 23.52 8.19
CA GLY A 3 3.48 22.97 7.27
C GLY A 3 2.77 22.45 6.03
N LYS A 4 2.66 23.29 4.99
CA LYS A 4 2.32 22.83 3.66
C LYS A 4 3.55 22.07 3.13
N PHE A 5 3.64 20.78 3.46
CA PHE A 5 4.56 19.89 2.77
C PHE A 5 4.09 19.83 1.33
N HIS A 6 4.82 20.49 0.42
CA HIS A 6 4.66 20.27 -1.01
C HIS A 6 5.18 18.86 -1.30
N THR A 7 4.33 17.85 -1.17
CA THR A 7 4.64 16.49 -1.61
C THR A 7 4.82 16.53 -3.12
N THR A 8 6.03 16.26 -3.59
CA THR A 8 6.33 16.21 -5.03
C THR A 8 5.68 14.98 -5.66
N VAL A 9 5.61 14.95 -7.00
CA VAL A 9 5.17 13.75 -7.72
C VAL A 9 6.08 12.56 -7.41
N GLU A 10 7.39 12.80 -7.30
CA GLU A 10 8.39 11.78 -6.95
C GLU A 10 8.17 11.22 -5.54
N ASP A 11 7.83 12.08 -4.56
CA ASP A 11 7.51 11.63 -3.20
C ASP A 11 6.26 10.75 -3.18
N LYS A 12 5.23 11.13 -3.96
CA LYS A 12 3.99 10.33 -4.09
C LYS A 12 4.28 9.00 -4.76
N GLU A 13 5.07 8.99 -5.83
CA GLU A 13 5.47 7.78 -6.54
C GLU A 13 6.21 6.83 -5.59
N GLY A 14 7.21 7.33 -4.87
CA GLY A 14 7.95 6.53 -3.89
C GLY A 14 7.06 5.97 -2.78
N MET A 15 6.09 6.75 -2.31
CA MET A 15 5.11 6.30 -1.31
C MET A 15 4.23 5.18 -1.85
N TYR A 16 3.58 5.37 -3.00
CA TYR A 16 2.72 4.36 -3.62
C TYR A 16 3.50 3.10 -3.96
N TYR A 17 4.68 3.22 -4.56
CA TYR A 17 5.54 2.10 -4.86
C TYR A 17 5.87 1.30 -3.61
N SER A 18 6.28 1.97 -2.53
CA SER A 18 6.59 1.34 -1.24
C SER A 18 5.41 0.56 -0.68
N GLU A 19 4.20 1.12 -0.72
CA GLU A 19 2.99 0.45 -0.21
C GLU A 19 2.58 -0.76 -1.05
N LEU A 20 2.62 -0.63 -2.37
CA LEU A 20 2.31 -1.72 -3.31
C LEU A 20 3.30 -2.87 -3.16
N PHE A 21 4.60 -2.56 -3.16
CA PHE A 21 5.66 -3.54 -3.03
C PHE A 21 5.66 -4.25 -1.67
N LYS A 22 5.41 -3.53 -0.57
CA LYS A 22 5.32 -4.13 0.78
C LYS A 22 4.22 -5.17 0.90
N GLN A 23 3.13 -5.02 0.16
CA GLN A 23 2.07 -6.02 0.10
C GLN A 23 2.35 -7.11 -0.94
N GLY A 24 3.51 -7.11 -1.58
CA GLY A 24 3.95 -8.17 -2.49
C GLY A 24 3.35 -8.09 -3.89
N VAL A 25 3.00 -6.90 -4.37
CA VAL A 25 2.78 -6.67 -5.80
C VAL A 25 4.11 -6.80 -6.55
N GLU A 26 4.09 -7.32 -7.77
CA GLU A 26 5.27 -7.44 -8.62
C GLU A 26 5.97 -6.09 -8.82
N TYR A 27 7.30 -6.07 -8.82
CA TYR A 27 8.13 -4.86 -8.89
C TYR A 27 7.72 -3.94 -10.06
N ASP A 28 7.67 -4.48 -11.27
CA ASP A 28 7.39 -3.69 -12.48
C ASP A 28 5.97 -3.12 -12.47
N LYS A 29 4.98 -3.94 -12.08
CA LYS A 29 3.59 -3.50 -11.95
C LYS A 29 3.42 -2.42 -10.89
N ALA A 30 4.08 -2.58 -9.75
CA ALA A 30 4.06 -1.60 -8.67
C ALA A 30 4.68 -0.27 -9.11
N ALA A 31 5.79 -0.29 -9.85
CA ALA A 31 6.47 0.91 -10.34
C ALA A 31 5.61 1.68 -11.35
N ILE A 32 4.98 0.97 -12.31
CA ILE A 32 4.13 1.60 -13.32
C ILE A 32 2.85 2.16 -12.67
N ALA A 33 2.18 1.38 -11.82
CA ALA A 33 0.99 1.86 -11.12
C ALA A 33 1.29 3.06 -10.21
N ALA A 34 2.44 3.07 -9.52
CA ALA A 34 2.86 4.18 -8.68
C ALA A 34 3.06 5.47 -9.48
N LYS A 35 3.66 5.39 -10.67
CA LYS A 35 3.82 6.53 -11.59
C LYS A 35 2.46 7.10 -12.03
N ILE A 36 1.55 6.21 -12.41
CA ILE A 36 0.20 6.60 -12.85
C ILE A 36 -0.55 7.30 -11.70
N LEU A 37 -0.57 6.69 -10.51
CA LEU A 37 -1.22 7.25 -9.33
C LEU A 37 -0.59 8.58 -8.88
N ALA A 38 0.73 8.69 -8.92
CA ALA A 38 1.46 9.90 -8.55
C ALA A 38 1.23 11.05 -9.53
N SER A 39 1.00 10.74 -10.81
CA SER A 39 0.73 11.73 -11.86
C SER A 39 -0.55 12.52 -11.61
N GLY A 40 -1.51 11.94 -10.86
CA GLY A 40 -2.79 12.58 -10.54
C GLY A 40 -3.65 12.90 -11.76
N LYS A 41 -3.36 12.27 -12.90
CA LYS A 41 -4.17 12.41 -14.12
C LYS A 41 -5.59 11.90 -13.87
N PRO A 42 -6.62 12.54 -14.43
CA PRO A 42 -7.96 12.00 -14.43
C PRO A 42 -8.01 10.72 -15.28
N ASP A 43 -8.97 9.84 -14.99
CA ASP A 43 -9.15 8.58 -15.71
C ASP A 43 -9.37 8.80 -17.21
N GLU A 44 -9.91 9.96 -17.61
CA GLU A 44 -10.12 10.37 -19.00
C GLU A 44 -8.81 10.52 -19.80
N ASP A 45 -7.71 10.82 -19.12
CA ASP A 45 -6.37 11.01 -19.71
C ASP A 45 -5.53 9.71 -19.68
N LEU A 46 -6.08 8.63 -19.12
CA LEU A 46 -5.42 7.33 -19.04
C LEU A 46 -5.90 6.41 -20.15
N THR A 47 -4.98 5.61 -20.67
CA THR A 47 -5.33 4.53 -21.59
C THR A 47 -6.05 3.41 -20.85
N HIS A 48 -6.83 2.63 -21.60
CA HIS A 48 -7.53 1.47 -21.03
C HIS A 48 -6.58 0.51 -20.30
N GLY A 49 -5.39 0.24 -20.88
CA GLY A 49 -4.39 -0.62 -20.26
C GLY A 49 -3.79 -0.04 -18.96
N GLU A 50 -3.62 1.28 -18.87
CA GLU A 50 -3.20 1.93 -17.62
C GLU A 50 -4.27 1.79 -16.53
N ILE A 51 -5.54 1.97 -16.89
CA ILE A 51 -6.69 1.81 -15.98
C ILE A 51 -6.79 0.35 -15.50
N GLU A 52 -6.69 -0.61 -16.42
CA GLU A 52 -6.70 -2.04 -16.08
C GLU A 52 -5.56 -2.41 -15.14
N LEU A 53 -4.33 -1.95 -15.43
CA LEU A 53 -3.16 -2.21 -14.60
C LEU A 53 -3.32 -1.62 -13.19
N VAL A 54 -3.74 -0.35 -13.08
CA VAL A 54 -3.97 0.28 -11.78
C VAL A 54 -5.06 -0.45 -11.00
N ASN A 55 -6.15 -0.86 -11.67
CA ASN A 55 -7.23 -1.61 -11.02
C ASN A 55 -6.77 -3.00 -10.54
N GLU A 56 -6.00 -3.72 -11.35
CA GLU A 56 -5.42 -5.03 -10.99
C GLU A 56 -4.56 -4.89 -9.73
N VAL A 57 -3.59 -3.97 -9.78
CA VAL A 57 -2.61 -3.73 -8.72
C VAL A 57 -3.28 -3.26 -7.43
N CYS A 58 -4.20 -2.29 -7.51
CA CYS A 58 -4.92 -1.79 -6.34
C CYS A 58 -5.85 -2.85 -5.73
N SER A 59 -6.49 -3.68 -6.56
CA SER A 59 -7.35 -4.76 -6.09
C SER A 59 -6.54 -5.85 -5.37
N GLU A 60 -5.38 -6.22 -5.94
CA GLU A 60 -4.46 -7.17 -5.32
C GLU A 60 -3.95 -6.64 -3.97
N TRP A 61 -3.50 -5.38 -3.95
CA TRP A 61 -3.07 -4.72 -2.72
C TRP A 61 -4.17 -4.71 -1.67
N LEU A 62 -5.41 -4.34 -2.03
CA LEU A 62 -6.53 -4.28 -1.10
C LEU A 62 -6.85 -5.65 -0.51
N ALA A 63 -6.83 -6.72 -1.32
CA ALA A 63 -7.06 -8.07 -0.87
C ALA A 63 -5.99 -8.52 0.14
N LYS A 64 -4.71 -8.25 -0.15
CA LYS A 64 -3.59 -8.61 0.72
C LYS A 64 -3.56 -7.77 2.00
N HIS A 65 -3.80 -6.47 1.90
CA HIS A 65 -3.89 -5.57 3.05
C HIS A 65 -5.03 -5.97 4.00
N LYS A 66 -6.20 -6.34 3.47
CA LYS A 66 -7.31 -6.88 4.29
C LYS A 66 -6.91 -8.15 5.04
N ARG A 67 -6.23 -9.09 4.38
CA ARG A 67 -5.71 -10.31 5.01
C ARG A 67 -4.67 -9.97 6.09
N TYR A 68 -3.74 -9.07 5.81
CA TYR A 68 -2.74 -8.61 6.77
C TYR A 68 -3.39 -7.98 8.01
N LYS A 69 -4.34 -7.06 7.82
CA LYS A 69 -5.07 -6.42 8.92
C LYS A 69 -5.83 -7.45 9.77
N HIS A 70 -6.48 -8.41 9.12
CA HIS A 70 -7.15 -9.52 9.78
C HIS A 70 -6.15 -10.32 10.62
N LEU A 71 -5.04 -10.78 10.05
CA LEU A 71 -3.98 -11.53 10.75
C LEU A 71 -3.37 -10.74 11.92
N ASN A 72 -3.07 -9.46 11.72
CA ASN A 72 -2.51 -8.61 12.77
C ASN A 72 -3.47 -8.48 13.97
N SER A 73 -4.79 -8.47 13.73
CA SER A 73 -5.78 -8.50 14.82
C SER A 73 -5.71 -9.78 15.67
N PHE A 74 -5.30 -10.92 15.10
CA PHE A 74 -5.05 -12.15 15.86
C PHE A 74 -3.69 -12.13 16.55
N LEU A 75 -2.64 -11.62 15.91
CA LEU A 75 -1.30 -11.49 16.52
C LEU A 75 -1.31 -10.62 17.78
N GLY A 76 -2.14 -9.57 17.81
CA GLY A 76 -2.37 -8.78 19.02
C GLY A 76 -2.91 -9.60 20.20
N LYS A 77 -3.65 -10.69 19.94
CA LYS A 77 -4.13 -11.61 20.98
C LYS A 77 -2.98 -12.43 21.56
N TYR A 78 -2.07 -12.92 20.73
CA TYR A 78 -0.91 -13.71 21.19
C TYR A 78 0.14 -12.88 21.92
N LYS A 79 0.36 -11.61 21.54
CA LYS A 79 1.27 -10.70 22.27
C LYS A 79 0.85 -10.43 23.72
N ARG A 80 -0.46 -10.48 24.03
CA ARG A 80 -0.96 -10.26 25.41
C ARG A 80 -0.76 -11.48 26.32
N VAL A 81 -0.62 -12.68 25.77
CA VAL A 81 -0.49 -13.92 26.55
C VAL A 81 0.94 -14.12 27.07
N SER A 82 1.95 -13.52 26.43
CA SER A 82 3.36 -13.70 26.78
C SER A 82 3.84 -12.93 28.04
N VAL A 83 2.97 -12.21 28.75
CA VAL A 83 3.35 -11.38 29.94
C VAL A 83 2.86 -11.99 31.27
N HIS A 84 2.61 -13.29 31.32
CA HIS A 84 2.25 -13.96 32.58
C HIS A 84 2.97 -15.30 32.73
N LEU A 85 4.31 -15.24 32.81
CA LEU A 85 5.08 -16.31 33.45
C LEU A 85 5.24 -15.90 34.93
N PRO A 86 4.68 -16.66 35.89
CA PRO A 86 4.96 -16.41 37.29
C PRO A 86 6.43 -16.75 37.55
N ASP A 87 7.18 -15.77 38.07
CA ASP A 87 8.49 -15.99 38.67
C ASP A 87 8.35 -17.12 39.71
N ARG A 88 9.13 -18.18 39.51
CA ARG A 88 9.16 -19.35 40.38
C ARG A 88 10.39 -19.30 41.26
#